data_AF-A0A7V2UIH0-F1
#
_entry.id   AF-A0A7V2UIH0-F1
#
_cell.length_a   1.000
_cell.length_b   1.000
_cell.length_c   1.000
_cell.angle_alpha   90.00
_cell.angle_beta   90.00
_cell.angle_gamma   90.00
#
_symmetry.space_group_name_H-M   'P 1'
#
loop_
_entity.id
_entity.type
_entity.pdbx_description
1 polymer ?
#
loop_
_entity_poly.entity_id
_entity_poly.type
_entity_poly.pdbx_seq_one_letter_code
_entity_poly.pdbx_strand_id
1 'polypeptide(L)'
;MTDQTHSYGRFGTSVALQQRNRVLRNTYWLLALSMLPTVLGAWIGVSTGITASLSGGLGMVVFLAGAFGFMFAIEKTKNSAAGVPVLLAFTFFMG
;
A
#
# COMPACT_ATOMS: atom_id res chain seq x y z
N MET A 1 -43.94 -19.84 29.33
CA MET A 1 -42.91 -18.93 29.86
C MET A 1 -41.55 -19.55 29.56
N THR A 2 -40.84 -19.11 28.49
CA THR A 2 -39.35 -19.15 28.33
C THR A 2 -38.96 -18.99 26.85
N ASP A 3 -38.91 -17.76 26.34
CA ASP A 3 -38.32 -17.38 25.04
C ASP A 3 -37.33 -16.21 25.24
N GLN A 4 -36.34 -16.39 26.12
CA GLN A 4 -35.39 -15.32 26.50
C GLN A 4 -33.92 -15.74 26.30
N THR A 5 -33.62 -16.99 25.98
CA THR A 5 -32.24 -17.54 25.98
C THR A 5 -31.55 -17.52 24.61
N HIS A 6 -32.28 -17.39 23.49
CA HIS A 6 -31.69 -17.38 22.14
C HIS A 6 -31.31 -16.00 21.59
N SER A 7 -31.83 -14.91 22.17
CA SER A 7 -31.56 -13.55 21.68
C SER A 7 -30.17 -13.03 22.07
N TYR A 8 -29.64 -13.39 23.24
CA TYR A 8 -28.32 -12.93 23.71
C TYR A 8 -27.15 -13.47 22.85
N GLY A 9 -27.19 -14.75 22.46
CA GLY A 9 -26.18 -15.34 21.58
C GLY A 9 -26.17 -14.74 20.17
N ARG A 10 -27.36 -14.41 19.63
CA ARG A 10 -27.55 -13.78 18.31
C ARG A 10 -27.13 -12.32 18.28
N PHE A 11 -27.41 -11.57 19.36
CA PHE A 11 -26.92 -10.19 19.52
C PHE A 11 -25.41 -10.15 19.71
N GLY A 12 -24.81 -11.08 20.46
CA GLY A 12 -23.36 -11.20 20.59
C GLY A 12 -22.66 -11.52 19.25
N THR A 13 -23.25 -12.39 18.44
CA THR A 13 -22.73 -12.68 17.08
C THR A 13 -22.95 -11.52 16.11
N SER A 14 -24.08 -10.83 16.13
CA SER A 14 -24.31 -9.68 15.25
C SER A 14 -23.36 -8.51 15.57
N VAL A 15 -23.13 -8.21 16.85
CA VAL A 15 -22.15 -7.20 17.28
C VAL A 15 -20.72 -7.60 16.87
N ALA A 16 -20.35 -8.87 17.03
CA ALA A 16 -19.04 -9.39 16.60
C ALA A 16 -18.84 -9.32 15.07
N LEU A 17 -19.88 -9.64 14.29
CA LEU A 17 -19.85 -9.53 12.82
C LEU A 17 -19.71 -8.07 12.37
N GLN A 18 -20.38 -7.14 13.04
CA GLN A 18 -20.33 -5.71 12.72
C GLN A 18 -18.93 -5.11 12.99
N GLN A 19 -18.28 -5.54 14.08
CA GLN A 19 -16.91 -5.12 14.40
C GLN A 19 -15.89 -5.70 13.41
N ARG A 20 -16.02 -6.99 13.03
CA ARG A 20 -15.16 -7.62 12.00
C ARG A 20 -15.27 -6.89 10.66
N ASN A 21 -16.49 -6.58 10.22
CA ASN A 21 -16.71 -5.86 8.97
C ASN A 21 -16.10 -4.45 8.99
N ARG A 22 -16.08 -3.77 10.16
CA ARG A 22 -15.42 -2.47 10.30
C ARG A 22 -13.91 -2.57 10.13
N VAL A 23 -13.27 -3.54 10.78
CA VAL A 23 -11.81 -3.74 10.65
C VAL A 23 -11.45 -4.09 9.21
N LEU A 24 -12.17 -5.04 8.59
CA LEU A 24 -11.94 -5.41 7.20
C LEU A 24 -12.03 -4.19 6.27
N ARG A 25 -13.08 -3.38 6.41
CA ARG A 25 -13.23 -2.15 5.61
C ARG A 25 -12.08 -1.17 5.83
N ASN A 26 -11.64 -0.97 7.07
CA ASN A 26 -10.51 -0.09 7.37
C ASN A 26 -9.20 -0.64 6.81
N THR A 27 -8.96 -1.95 6.93
CA THR A 27 -7.81 -2.61 6.34
C THR A 27 -7.83 -2.49 4.82
N TYR A 28 -8.95 -2.75 4.16
CA TYR A 28 -9.09 -2.57 2.72
C TYR A 28 -8.91 -1.09 2.31
N TRP A 29 -9.42 -0.15 3.09
CA TRP A 29 -9.24 1.28 2.82
C TRP A 29 -7.78 1.71 2.94
N LEU A 30 -7.10 1.34 4.02
CA LEU A 30 -5.68 1.64 4.22
C LEU A 30 -4.81 0.95 3.18
N LEU A 31 -5.14 -0.29 2.81
CA LEU A 31 -4.45 -1.03 1.76
C LEU A 31 -4.63 -0.33 0.40
N ALA A 32 -5.85 0.05 0.03
CA ALA A 32 -6.11 0.79 -1.21
C ALA A 32 -5.38 2.14 -1.23
N LEU A 33 -5.37 2.87 -0.10
CA LEU A 33 -4.60 4.10 0.07
C LEU A 33 -3.09 3.87 -0.08
N SER A 34 -2.58 2.72 0.39
CA SER A 34 -1.15 2.38 0.22
C SER A 34 -0.78 2.03 -1.21
N MET A 35 -1.74 1.59 -2.03
CA MET A 35 -1.55 1.28 -3.45
C MET A 35 -1.71 2.51 -4.37
N LEU A 36 -2.22 3.62 -3.86
CA LEU A 36 -2.41 4.86 -4.64
C LEU A 36 -1.09 5.33 -5.30
N PRO A 37 0.05 5.43 -4.57
CA PRO A 37 1.32 5.84 -5.15
C PRO A 37 1.84 4.85 -6.19
N THR A 38 1.70 3.53 -5.96
CA THR A 38 2.21 2.50 -6.87
C THR A 38 1.43 2.47 -8.19
N VAL A 39 0.10 2.53 -8.12
CA VAL A 39 -0.75 2.53 -9.33
C VAL A 39 -0.52 3.80 -10.16
N LEU A 40 -0.32 4.95 -9.50
CA LEU A 40 0.02 6.19 -10.20
C LEU A 40 1.39 6.12 -10.89
N GLY A 41 2.39 5.52 -10.24
CA GLY A 41 3.72 5.26 -10.82
C GLY A 41 3.62 4.43 -12.09
N ALA A 42 2.97 3.26 -11.98
CA ALA A 42 2.80 2.33 -13.08
C ALA A 42 2.07 2.97 -14.26
N TRP A 43 0.98 3.70 -13.97
CA TRP A 43 0.20 4.36 -15.00
C TRP A 43 1.02 5.41 -15.76
N ILE A 44 1.78 6.25 -15.06
CA ILE A 44 2.66 7.24 -15.69
C ILE A 44 3.78 6.55 -16.48
N GLY A 45 4.43 5.53 -15.91
CA GLY A 45 5.51 4.80 -16.56
C GLY A 45 5.08 4.10 -17.86
N VAL A 46 3.89 3.49 -17.87
CA VAL A 46 3.35 2.80 -19.05
C VAL A 46 2.78 3.80 -20.07
N SER A 47 2.04 4.82 -19.62
CA SER A 47 1.43 5.80 -20.53
C SER A 47 2.46 6.67 -21.27
N THR A 48 3.61 6.94 -20.64
CA THR A 48 4.73 7.66 -21.27
C THR A 48 5.61 6.78 -22.16
N GLY A 49 5.49 5.46 -22.07
CA GLY A 49 6.28 4.51 -22.86
C GLY A 49 7.76 4.42 -22.46
N ILE A 50 8.19 5.10 -21.39
CA ILE A 50 9.57 5.08 -20.88
C ILE A 50 9.99 3.65 -20.52
N THR A 51 9.06 2.84 -20.03
CA THR A 51 9.30 1.45 -19.68
C THR A 51 9.53 0.53 -20.87
N ALA A 52 9.11 0.92 -22.08
CA ALA A 52 9.29 0.12 -23.29
C ALA A 52 10.76 0.07 -23.74
N SER A 53 11.51 1.16 -23.55
CA SER A 53 12.95 1.21 -23.85
C SER A 53 13.79 0.57 -22.74
N LEU A 54 13.24 0.39 -21.54
CA LEU A 54 13.87 -0.26 -20.38
C LEU A 54 13.77 -1.80 -20.42
N SER A 55 13.74 -2.41 -21.62
CA SER A 55 13.70 -3.88 -21.73
C SER A 55 15.08 -4.53 -21.50
N GLY A 56 15.07 -5.76 -20.99
CA GLY A 56 16.29 -6.56 -20.79
C GLY A 56 17.24 -6.00 -19.71
N GLY A 57 18.55 -6.04 -19.98
CA GLY A 57 19.58 -5.65 -19.01
C GLY A 57 19.56 -4.16 -18.62
N LEU A 58 19.08 -3.28 -19.50
CA LEU A 58 19.02 -1.84 -19.21
C LEU A 58 18.00 -1.53 -18.11
N GLY A 59 16.81 -2.16 -18.16
CA GLY A 59 15.80 -2.03 -17.11
C GLY A 59 16.29 -2.56 -15.76
N MET A 60 17.02 -3.67 -15.76
CA MET A 60 17.63 -4.22 -14.55
C MET A 60 18.62 -3.24 -13.92
N VAL A 61 19.51 -2.62 -14.71
CA VAL A 61 20.47 -1.64 -14.21
C VAL A 61 19.78 -0.40 -13.68
N VAL A 62 18.80 0.15 -14.40
CA VAL A 62 18.04 1.34 -13.96
C VAL A 62 17.25 1.06 -12.68
N PHE A 63 16.60 -0.11 -12.60
CA PHE A 63 15.90 -0.54 -11.41
C PHE A 63 16.84 -0.65 -10.21
N LEU A 64 17.98 -1.33 -10.35
CA LEU A 64 18.97 -1.47 -9.27
C LEU A 64 19.55 -0.10 -8.87
N ALA A 65 19.93 0.74 -9.84
CA ALA A 65 20.45 2.07 -9.56
C ALA A 65 19.44 2.94 -8.81
N GLY A 66 18.17 2.92 -9.23
CA GLY A 66 17.09 3.62 -8.55
C GLY A 66 16.83 3.06 -7.15
N ALA A 67 16.73 1.73 -7.02
CA ALA A 67 16.49 1.06 -5.74
C ALA A 67 17.59 1.36 -4.72
N PHE A 68 18.86 1.19 -5.09
CA PHE A 68 19.98 1.53 -4.20
C PHE A 68 20.06 3.03 -3.89
N GLY A 69 19.77 3.89 -4.87
CA GLY A 69 19.71 5.34 -4.67
C GLY A 69 18.65 5.74 -3.65
N PHE A 70 17.44 5.19 -3.77
CA PHE A 70 16.37 5.41 -2.81
C PHE A 70 16.67 4.81 -1.44
N MET A 71 17.21 3.58 -1.37
CA MET A 71 17.61 2.97 -0.09
C MET A 71 18.60 3.86 0.66
N PHE A 72 19.59 4.42 -0.03
CA PHE A 72 20.52 5.38 0.56
C PHE A 72 19.85 6.68 1.01
N ALA A 73 18.96 7.24 0.18
CA ALA A 73 18.23 8.46 0.52
C ALA A 73 17.30 8.26 1.74
N ILE A 74 16.61 7.13 1.81
CA ILE A 74 15.76 6.74 2.94
C ILE A 74 16.61 6.58 4.20
N GLU A 75 17.73 5.87 4.12
CA GLU A 75 18.62 5.67 5.25
C GLU A 75 19.13 7.00 5.81
N LYS A 76 19.43 7.97 4.94
CA LYS A 76 19.85 9.32 5.34
C LYS A 76 18.70 10.16 5.91
N THR A 77 17.47 9.95 5.46
CA THR A 77 16.28 10.73 5.85
C THR A 77 15.44 10.06 6.94
N LYS A 78 15.86 8.91 7.45
CA LYS A 78 15.12 8.09 8.45
C LYS A 78 14.72 8.83 9.73
N ASN A 79 15.54 9.77 10.18
CA ASN A 79 15.31 10.55 11.41
C ASN A 79 14.79 11.96 11.13
N SER A 80 14.28 12.22 9.93
CA SER A 80 13.80 13.53 9.51
C SER A 80 12.39 13.42 8.95
N ALA A 81 11.61 14.51 9.06
CA ALA A 81 10.30 14.62 8.42
C ALA A 81 10.37 14.43 6.89
N ALA A 82 11.54 14.64 6.29
CA ALA A 82 11.79 14.37 4.87
C ALA A 82 11.74 12.88 4.51
N GLY A 83 11.84 11.94 5.47
CA GLY A 83 11.76 10.50 5.20
C GLY A 83 10.41 10.08 4.62
N VAL A 84 9.31 10.69 5.08
CA VAL A 84 7.95 10.36 4.61
C VAL A 84 7.78 10.60 3.10
N PRO A 85 8.07 11.80 2.55
CA PRO A 85 7.95 12.01 1.10
C PRO A 85 8.97 11.19 0.29
N VAL A 86 10.17 10.91 0.82
CA VAL A 86 11.16 10.06 0.14
C VAL A 86 10.67 8.62 0.04
N LEU A 87 10.03 8.09 1.08
CA LEU A 87 9.40 6.77 1.06
C LEU A 87 8.23 6.70 0.08
N LEU A 88 7.41 7.76 0.00
CA LEU A 88 6.33 7.83 -0.99
C LEU A 88 6.88 7.89 -2.42
N ALA A 89 7.95 8.64 -2.67
CA ALA A 89 8.61 8.68 -3.97
C ALA A 89 9.22 7.32 -4.36
N PHE A 90 9.82 6.60 -3.41
CA PHE A 90 10.29 5.23 -3.64
C PHE A 90 9.14 4.28 -3.97
N THR A 91 8.03 4.39 -3.25
CA THR A 91 6.82 3.59 -3.49
C THR A 91 6.24 3.88 -4.88
N PHE A 92 6.24 5.13 -5.32
CA PHE A 92 5.89 5.52 -6.68
C PHE A 92 6.84 4.94 -7.73
N PHE A 93 8.16 5.04 -7.53
CA PHE A 93 9.17 4.48 -8.44
C PHE A 93 9.06 2.96 -8.61
N MET A 94 8.62 2.27 -7.56
CA MET A 94 8.46 0.81 -7.59
C MET A 94 7.27 0.35 -8.47
N GLY A 95 6.23 1.19 -8.58
CA GLY A 95 5.06 0.91 -9.41
C GLY A 95 5.30 1.30 -10.85
#